data_AF-A0A1S1YZH9-F1
#
_entry.id   AF-A0A1S1YZH9-F1
#
_cell.length_a   1.000
_cell.length_b   1.000
_cell.length_c   1.000
_cell.angle_alpha   90.00
_cell.angle_beta   90.00
_cell.angle_gamma   90.00
#
_symmetry.space_group_name_H-M   'P 1'
#
loop_
_entity.id
_entity.type
_entity.pdbx_description
1 polymer ?
#
loop_
_entity_poly.entity_id
_entity_poly.type
_entity_poly.pdbx_seq_one_letter_code
_entity_poly.pdbx_strand_id
1 'polypeptide(L)'
;MYLEAWKKICDRFEIEEEDYNAESFGETADKLSAYFEHLLRTDSSKLMNGLYRIDVKEDLVKEAFKEGSLSDIADALARLALRREWEKVKMRQQWSNK
;
A
#
# COMPACT_ATOMS: atom_id res chain seq x y z
N MET A 1 -11.09 8.53 5.43
CA MET A 1 -9.93 8.85 4.56
C MET A 1 -8.95 7.68 4.47
N TYR A 2 -8.36 7.19 5.57
CA TYR A 2 -7.46 6.01 5.52
C TYR A 2 -8.20 4.72 5.15
N LEU A 3 -9.42 4.54 5.68
CA LEU A 3 -10.30 3.42 5.31
C LEU A 3 -10.59 3.36 3.80
N GLU A 4 -10.73 4.53 3.14
CA GLU A 4 -10.93 4.56 1.68
C GLU A 4 -9.66 4.18 0.92
N ALA A 5 -8.49 4.62 1.38
CA ALA A 5 -7.21 4.21 0.79
C ALA A 5 -6.98 2.70 0.96
N TRP A 6 -7.28 2.17 2.14
CA TRP A 6 -7.27 0.73 2.43
C TRP A 6 -8.16 -0.06 1.47
N LYS A 7 -9.44 0.33 1.32
CA LYS A 7 -10.36 -0.31 0.38
C LYS A 7 -9.84 -0.29 -1.06
N LYS A 8 -9.23 0.82 -1.50
CA LYS A 8 -8.60 0.89 -2.82
C LYS A 8 -7.40 -0.04 -2.95
N ILE A 9 -6.64 -0.28 -1.89
CA ILE A 9 -5.54 -1.25 -1.92
C ILE A 9 -6.10 -2.67 -1.96
N CYS A 10 -7.11 -3.00 -1.14
CA CYS A 10 -7.76 -4.31 -1.16
C CYS A 10 -8.26 -4.69 -2.55
N ASP A 11 -8.95 -3.78 -3.24
CA ASP A 11 -9.42 -3.96 -4.62
C ASP A 11 -8.26 -4.23 -5.60
N ARG A 12 -7.12 -3.57 -5.43
CA ARG A 12 -5.96 -3.67 -6.35
C ARG A 12 -5.12 -4.92 -6.14
N PHE A 13 -5.07 -5.41 -4.91
CA PHE A 13 -4.30 -6.59 -4.51
C PHE A 13 -5.17 -7.84 -4.33
N GLU A 14 -6.48 -7.71 -4.54
CA GLU A 14 -7.46 -8.78 -4.33
C GLU A 14 -7.37 -9.32 -2.90
N ILE A 15 -7.23 -8.42 -1.93
CA ILE A 15 -7.20 -8.76 -0.50
C ILE A 15 -8.65 -8.85 -0.04
N GLU A 16 -9.02 -9.98 0.57
CA GLU A 16 -10.34 -10.10 1.18
C GLU A 16 -10.51 -9.02 2.26
N GLU A 17 -11.57 -8.22 2.11
CA GLU A 17 -11.95 -7.22 3.11
C GLU A 17 -12.54 -7.96 4.33
N GLU A 18 -11.68 -8.47 5.20
CA GLU A 18 -12.09 -8.76 6.58
C GLU A 18 -12.56 -7.46 7.24
N ASP A 19 -13.41 -7.54 8.27
CA ASP A 19 -13.88 -6.42 9.12
C ASP A 19 -12.69 -5.67 9.74
N TYR A 20 -12.01 -4.86 8.92
CA TYR A 20 -10.83 -4.10 9.27
C TYR A 20 -11.25 -2.67 9.52
N ASN A 21 -11.22 -2.29 10.78
CA ASN A 21 -11.40 -0.91 11.18
C ASN A 21 -10.03 -0.24 11.28
N ALA A 22 -9.66 0.52 10.25
CA ALA A 22 -8.41 1.27 10.22
C ALA A 22 -8.44 2.43 11.25
N GLU A 23 -7.74 2.32 12.38
CA GLU A 23 -7.72 3.40 13.39
C GLU A 23 -6.61 4.42 13.10
N SER A 24 -5.51 4.01 12.44
CA SER A 24 -4.43 4.92 12.05
C SER A 24 -3.70 4.53 10.77
N PHE A 25 -2.93 5.48 10.20
CA PHE A 25 -2.03 5.20 9.07
C PHE A 25 -0.99 4.13 9.42
N GLY A 26 -0.47 4.15 10.65
CA GLY A 26 0.54 3.20 11.12
C GLY A 26 0.00 1.77 11.09
N GLU A 27 -1.13 1.54 11.76
CA GLU A 27 -1.75 0.21 11.81
C GLU A 27 -2.14 -0.33 10.42
N THR A 28 -2.62 0.54 9.53
CA THR A 28 -2.94 0.15 8.15
C THR A 28 -1.67 -0.19 7.37
N ALA A 29 -0.58 0.56 7.57
CA ALA A 29 0.71 0.24 6.98
C ALA A 29 1.26 -1.08 7.52
N ASP A 30 1.16 -1.34 8.82
CA ASP A 30 1.66 -2.56 9.44
C ASP A 30 0.87 -3.80 8.95
N LYS A 31 -0.47 -3.71 8.84
CA LYS A 31 -1.29 -4.78 8.25
C LYS A 31 -0.92 -5.03 6.78
N LEU A 32 -0.70 -3.97 6.01
CA LEU A 32 -0.30 -4.08 4.61
C LEU A 32 1.13 -4.63 4.48
N SER A 33 2.03 -4.27 5.39
CA SER A 33 3.41 -4.75 5.46
C SER A 33 3.45 -6.27 5.62
N ALA A 34 2.65 -6.83 6.54
CA ALA A 34 2.56 -8.28 6.70
C ALA A 34 2.13 -8.99 5.40
N TYR A 35 1.17 -8.42 4.67
CA TYR A 35 0.73 -8.95 3.37
C TYR A 35 1.81 -8.80 2.28
N PHE A 36 2.49 -7.65 2.24
CA PHE A 36 3.58 -7.43 1.28
C PHE A 36 4.79 -8.30 1.57
N GLU A 37 5.11 -8.56 2.83
CA GLU A 37 6.16 -9.50 3.20
C GLU A 37 5.80 -10.92 2.73
N HIS A 38 4.53 -11.33 2.88
CA HIS A 38 4.05 -12.59 2.31
C HIS A 38 4.27 -12.62 0.80
N LEU A 39 3.83 -11.58 0.06
CA LEU A 39 4.03 -11.52 -1.40
C LEU A 39 5.51 -11.47 -1.80
N LEU A 40 6.37 -10.76 -1.08
CA LEU A 40 7.82 -10.77 -1.34
C LEU A 40 8.39 -12.20 -1.29
N ARG A 41 7.83 -13.05 -0.41
CA ARG A 41 8.26 -14.44 -0.23
C ARG A 41 7.61 -15.42 -1.20
N THR A 42 6.35 -15.18 -1.59
CA THR A 42 5.54 -16.16 -2.33
C THR A 42 5.22 -15.76 -3.77
N ASP A 43 5.06 -14.47 -4.05
CA ASP A 43 4.70 -13.93 -5.35
C ASP A 43 5.09 -12.44 -5.49
N SER A 44 6.39 -12.20 -5.69
CA SER A 44 6.92 -10.84 -5.86
C SER A 44 6.42 -10.19 -7.15
N SER A 45 6.00 -10.98 -8.14
CA SER A 45 5.41 -10.46 -9.38
C SER A 45 4.04 -9.81 -9.11
N LYS A 46 3.18 -10.45 -8.30
CA LYS A 46 1.91 -9.85 -7.86
C LYS A 46 2.13 -8.55 -7.10
N LEU A 47 3.13 -8.50 -6.22
CA LEU A 47 3.49 -7.28 -5.49
C LEU A 47 3.86 -6.13 -6.44
N MET A 48 4.82 -6.37 -7.34
CA MET A 48 5.31 -5.34 -8.27
C MET A 48 4.21 -4.85 -9.22
N ASN A 49 3.39 -5.77 -9.74
CA ASN A 49 2.25 -5.42 -10.59
C ASN A 49 1.20 -4.58 -9.83
N GLY A 50 0.93 -4.92 -8.57
CA GLY A 50 0.04 -4.15 -7.71
C GLY A 50 0.56 -2.72 -7.47
N LEU A 51 1.84 -2.59 -7.09
CA LEU A 51 2.50 -1.29 -6.87
C LEU A 51 2.48 -0.40 -8.12
N TYR A 52 2.68 -0.97 -9.30
CA TYR A 52 2.58 -0.24 -10.56
C TYR A 52 1.14 0.25 -10.84
N ARG A 53 0.12 -0.58 -10.60
CA ARG A 53 -1.30 -0.22 -10.80
C ARG A 53 -1.76 0.93 -9.88
N ILE A 54 -1.15 1.05 -8.71
CA ILE A 54 -1.41 2.16 -7.79
C ILE A 54 -0.49 3.36 -8.03
N ASP A 55 0.32 3.37 -9.09
CA ASP A 55 1.16 4.50 -9.49
C ASP A 55 2.19 4.89 -8.41
N VAL A 56 2.84 3.89 -7.81
CA VAL A 56 4.05 4.09 -7.00
C VAL A 56 5.25 4.21 -7.93
N LYS A 57 6.05 5.27 -7.74
CA LYS A 57 7.22 5.55 -8.58
C LYS A 57 8.26 4.44 -8.46
N GLU A 58 8.78 3.98 -9.60
CA GLU A 58 9.78 2.91 -9.67
C GLU A 58 11.03 3.21 -8.83
N ASP A 59 11.51 4.46 -8.83
CA ASP A 59 12.69 4.85 -8.05
C ASP A 59 12.48 4.70 -6.54
N LEU A 60 11.26 4.93 -6.04
CA LEU A 60 10.92 4.73 -4.62
C LEU A 60 10.86 3.25 -4.28
N VAL A 61 10.37 2.42 -5.21
CA VAL A 61 10.38 0.97 -5.05
C VAL A 61 11.82 0.46 -4.99
N LYS A 62 12.69 0.90 -5.91
CA LYS A 62 14.12 0.58 -5.91
C LYS A 62 14.81 0.99 -4.62
N GLU A 63 14.46 2.14 -4.07
CA GLU A 63 15.00 2.59 -2.77
C GLU A 63 14.54 1.68 -1.64
N ALA A 64 13.25 1.32 -1.59
CA ALA A 64 12.73 0.40 -0.59
C ALA A 64 13.42 -0.98 -0.63
N PHE A 65 13.82 -1.46 -1.81
CA PHE A 65 14.58 -2.71 -1.94
C PHE A 65 16.04 -2.64 -1.46
N LYS A 66 16.55 -1.45 -1.09
CA LYS A 66 17.87 -1.31 -0.46
C LYS A 66 17.82 -1.48 1.06
N GLU A 67 16.63 -1.59 1.64
CA GLU A 67 16.46 -1.85 3.06
C GLU A 67 17.03 -3.23 3.45
N GLY A 68 17.33 -3.38 4.75
CA GLY A 68 18.10 -4.52 5.24
C GLY A 68 17.37 -5.86 5.18
N SER A 69 16.22 -5.96 5.84
CA SER A 69 15.44 -7.20 5.92
C SER A 69 14.20 -7.19 5.02
N LEU A 70 13.66 -8.37 4.70
CA LEU A 70 12.38 -8.48 3.96
C LEU A 70 11.24 -7.74 4.67
N SER A 71 11.26 -7.68 6.00
CA SER A 71 10.24 -6.97 6.77
C SER A 71 10.38 -5.46 6.61
N ASP A 72 11.62 -4.94 6.60
CA ASP A 72 11.88 -3.52 6.35
C ASP A 72 11.50 -3.11 4.92
N ILE A 73 11.82 -3.96 3.94
CA ILE A 73 11.40 -3.75 2.54
C ILE A 73 9.86 -3.74 2.45
N ALA A 74 9.20 -4.71 3.08
CA ALA A 74 7.73 -4.80 3.08
C ALA A 74 7.08 -3.57 3.72
N ASP A 75 7.62 -3.10 4.85
CA ASP A 75 7.14 -1.90 5.55
C ASP A 75 7.30 -0.65 4.67
N ALA A 76 8.48 -0.46 4.07
CA ALA A 76 8.73 0.66 3.18
C ALA A 76 7.75 0.66 1.98
N LEU A 77 7.55 -0.49 1.34
CA LEU A 77 6.62 -0.63 0.21
C LEU A 77 5.15 -0.41 0.64
N ALA A 78 4.75 -0.92 1.80
CA ALA A 78 3.40 -0.74 2.33
C ALA A 78 3.09 0.74 2.61
N ARG A 79 4.05 1.45 3.21
CA ARG A 79 3.91 2.90 3.46
C ARG A 79 3.83 3.70 2.17
N LEU A 80 4.61 3.35 1.15
CA LEU A 80 4.55 3.96 -0.18
C LEU A 80 3.18 3.76 -0.83
N ALA A 81 2.68 2.51 -0.83
CA ALA A 81 1.38 2.16 -1.39
C ALA A 81 0.23 2.90 -0.71
N LEU A 82 0.20 2.86 0.64
CA LEU A 82 -0.84 3.51 1.43
C LEU A 82 -0.83 5.02 1.26
N ARG A 83 0.36 5.64 1.27
CA ARG A 83 0.51 7.07 1.03
C ARG A 83 -0.03 7.47 -0.34
N ARG A 84 0.28 6.70 -1.39
CA ARG A 84 -0.14 7.01 -2.75
C ARG A 84 -1.66 6.97 -2.91
N GLU A 85 -2.32 5.95 -2.38
CA GLU A 85 -3.79 5.89 -2.45
C GLU A 85 -4.46 6.95 -1.58
N TRP A 86 -3.88 7.25 -0.41
CA TRP A 86 -4.35 8.34 0.45
C TRP A 86 -4.27 9.71 -0.23
N GLU A 87 -3.18 10.01 -0.94
CA GLU A 87 -3.04 11.24 -1.74
C GLU A 87 -4.14 11.33 -2.81
N LYS A 88 -4.43 10.23 -3.52
CA LYS A 88 -5.50 10.20 -4.52
C LYS A 88 -6.88 10.42 -3.90
N VAL A 89 -7.15 9.84 -2.73
CA VAL A 89 -8.40 10.07 -1.98
C VAL A 89 -8.51 11.56 -1.63
N LYS A 90 -7.46 12.16 -1.07
CA LYS A 90 -7.43 13.59 -0.74
C LYS A 90 -7.66 14.48 -1.96
N MET A 91 -7.00 14.19 -3.08
CA MET A 91 -7.20 14.92 -4.32
C MET A 91 -8.66 14.83 -4.76
N ARG A 92 -9.27 13.65 -4.79
CA ARG A 92 -10.70 13.53 -5.15
C ARG A 92 -11.60 14.38 -4.25
N GLN A 93 -11.37 14.36 -2.93
CA GLN A 93 -12.16 15.16 -1.98
C GLN A 93 -11.99 16.68 -2.19
N GLN A 94 -10.77 17.13 -2.50
CA GLN A 94 -10.50 18.54 -2.77
C GLN A 94 -11.17 19.04 -4.06
N TRP A 95 -11.30 18.19 -5.07
CA TRP A 95 -11.90 18.55 -6.36
C TRP A 95 -13.42 18.33 -6.41
N SER A 96 -13.98 17.44 -5.57
CA SER A 96 -15.44 17.28 -5.45
C SER A 96 -16.12 18.40 -4.65
N ASN A 97 -15.37 19.20 -3.89
CA ASN A 97 -15.87 20.34 -3.12
C ASN A 97 -15.74 21.69 -3.86
N LYS A 98 -15.61 21.67 -5.19
CA LYS A 98 -15.48 22.87 -6.02
C LYS A 98 -16.46 22.82 -7.19
#